data_AF-A0A140NK88-F1
#
_entry.id   AF-A0A140NK88-F1
#
_cell.length_a   1.000
_cell.length_b   1.000
_cell.length_c   1.000
_cell.angle_alpha   90.00
_cell.angle_beta   90.00
_cell.angle_gamma   90.00
#
_symmetry.space_group_name_H-M   'P 1'
#
loop_
_entity.id
_entity.type
_entity.pdbx_description
1 polymer ?
#
loop_
_entity_poly.entity_id
_entity_poly.type
_entity_poly.pdbx_seq_one_letter_code
_entity_poly.pdbx_strand_id
1 'polypeptide(L)'
;MSMKAICIGLLLLPSLGLANPLNTGEPSTPGYEKAEEAKACIDQYAFDIARQYDQPASQIAEAALGYCDQKIESFRQYNREMSVANIPQSNLRELSLRGAALYAADQQFHDLKLSWIKDIEYKILKHREATQ
;
A
#
# COMPACT_ATOMS: atom_id res chain seq x y z
N MET A 1 -2.77 -47.94 -54.45
CA MET A 1 -4.04 -47.49 -53.82
C MET A 1 -3.69 -46.74 -52.55
N SER A 2 -4.16 -45.50 -52.49
CA SER A 2 -4.04 -44.56 -51.35
C SER A 2 -5.02 -44.93 -50.23
N MET A 3 -4.82 -44.30 -49.06
CA MET A 3 -5.66 -44.16 -47.85
C MET A 3 -5.25 -45.11 -46.69
N LYS A 4 -4.93 -44.65 -45.47
CA LYS A 4 -5.28 -43.39 -44.78
C LYS A 4 -4.41 -43.16 -43.53
N ALA A 5 -4.05 -41.88 -43.31
CA ALA A 5 -3.86 -41.09 -42.07
C ALA A 5 -2.98 -41.61 -40.91
N ILE A 6 -1.86 -41.00 -40.45
CA ILE A 6 -1.55 -39.59 -40.02
C ILE A 6 -2.37 -39.24 -38.76
N CYS A 7 -1.87 -38.90 -37.56
CA CYS A 7 -0.57 -38.40 -37.09
C CYS A 7 -0.57 -38.21 -35.54
N ILE A 8 0.63 -37.89 -35.00
CA ILE A 8 0.93 -37.04 -33.81
C ILE A 8 0.63 -37.65 -32.43
N GLY A 9 1.50 -37.61 -31.42
CA GLY A 9 2.82 -36.99 -31.35
C GLY A 9 3.35 -36.98 -29.90
N LEU A 10 4.67 -36.82 -29.83
CA LEU A 10 5.51 -36.20 -28.81
C LEU A 10 5.33 -36.54 -27.31
N LEU A 11 6.36 -37.24 -26.81
CA LEU A 11 7.22 -36.86 -25.67
C LEU A 11 6.55 -36.50 -24.33
N LEU A 12 6.48 -37.48 -23.43
CA LEU A 12 6.36 -37.26 -21.98
C LEU A 12 7.74 -37.40 -21.32
N LEU A 13 8.38 -36.24 -21.09
CA LEU A 13 9.56 -36.05 -20.25
C LEU A 13 9.16 -35.99 -18.76
N PRO A 14 10.11 -36.24 -17.83
CA PRO A 14 9.83 -36.59 -16.44
C PRO A 14 9.28 -35.42 -15.62
N SER A 15 8.47 -35.77 -14.63
CA SER A 15 7.89 -34.88 -13.63
C SER A 15 8.98 -34.18 -12.82
N LEU A 16 9.40 -33.01 -13.30
CA LEU A 16 10.05 -31.98 -12.51
C LEU A 16 9.01 -31.46 -11.52
N GLY A 17 9.22 -31.77 -10.24
CA GLY A 17 8.51 -31.11 -9.14
C GLY A 17 8.80 -29.62 -9.22
N LEU A 18 7.78 -28.85 -9.61
CA LEU A 18 7.79 -27.40 -9.50
C LEU A 18 7.93 -27.07 -8.01
N ALA A 19 9.10 -26.55 -7.63
CA ALA A 19 9.26 -25.85 -6.38
C ALA A 19 8.24 -24.71 -6.37
N ASN A 20 7.25 -24.80 -5.48
CA ASN A 20 6.42 -23.65 -5.11
C ASN A 20 7.37 -22.50 -4.77
N PRO A 21 7.21 -21.30 -5.34
CA PRO A 21 7.86 -20.14 -4.76
C PRO A 21 7.34 -20.03 -3.33
N LEU A 22 8.26 -20.20 -2.38
CA LEU A 22 8.10 -19.89 -0.97
C LEU A 22 7.51 -18.47 -0.89
N ASN A 23 6.20 -18.40 -0.73
CA ASN A 23 5.51 -17.22 -0.22
C ASN A 23 5.89 -17.09 1.25
N THR A 24 7.12 -16.70 1.52
CA THR A 24 7.54 -16.23 2.85
C THR A 24 7.14 -14.76 2.94
N GLY A 25 5.85 -14.49 2.85
CA GLY A 25 5.31 -13.25 3.36
C GLY A 25 5.48 -13.31 4.87
N GLU A 26 6.33 -12.45 5.41
CA GLU A 26 6.30 -12.19 6.85
C GLU A 26 4.85 -11.91 7.24
N PRO A 27 4.36 -12.44 8.38
CA PRO A 27 2.99 -12.16 8.80
C PRO A 27 2.82 -10.64 8.92
N SER A 28 2.02 -10.07 8.02
CA SER A 28 1.70 -8.66 8.05
C SER A 28 0.96 -8.37 9.36
N THR A 29 1.50 -7.42 10.13
CA THR A 29 0.75 -6.95 11.31
C THR A 29 -0.45 -6.14 10.80
N PRO A 30 -1.62 -6.16 11.47
CA PRO A 30 -2.81 -5.50 10.94
C PRO A 30 -2.66 -3.99 10.70
N GLY A 31 -1.69 -3.34 11.36
CA GLY A 31 -1.35 -1.94 11.10
C GLY A 31 -0.59 -1.73 9.80
N TYR A 32 0.29 -2.66 9.45
CA TYR A 32 1.01 -2.66 8.19
C TYR A 32 0.04 -2.83 7.02
N GLU A 33 -0.92 -3.76 7.13
CA GLU A 33 -1.94 -3.98 6.10
C GLU A 33 -2.75 -2.71 5.81
N LYS A 34 -3.20 -2.01 6.85
CA LYS A 34 -3.96 -0.77 6.69
C LYS A 34 -3.13 0.35 6.06
N ALA A 35 -1.84 0.45 6.39
CA ALA A 35 -0.94 1.42 5.78
C ALA A 35 -0.75 1.12 4.28
N GLU A 36 -0.54 -0.15 3.92
CA GLU A 36 -0.40 -0.59 2.53
C GLU A 36 -1.69 -0.40 1.73
N GLU A 37 -2.87 -0.66 2.32
CA GLU A 37 -4.15 -0.39 1.68
C GLU A 37 -4.34 1.10 1.36
N ALA A 38 -4.02 1.97 2.31
CA ALA A 38 -4.08 3.41 2.11
C ALA A 38 -3.10 3.83 1.01
N LYS A 39 -1.85 3.37 1.08
CA LYS A 39 -0.82 3.67 0.09
C LYS A 39 -1.20 3.18 -1.32
N ALA A 40 -1.70 1.96 -1.45
CA ALA A 40 -2.11 1.39 -2.73
C ALA A 40 -3.26 2.18 -3.36
N CYS A 41 -4.24 2.61 -2.56
CA CYS A 41 -5.30 3.49 -3.04
C CYS A 41 -4.74 4.81 -3.58
N ILE A 42 -3.85 5.44 -2.82
CA ILE A 42 -3.30 6.74 -3.17
C ILE A 42 -2.46 6.62 -4.46
N ASP A 43 -1.56 5.65 -4.53
CA ASP A 43 -0.71 5.42 -5.70
C ASP A 43 -1.58 5.14 -6.95
N GLN A 44 -2.57 4.25 -6.84
CA GLN A 44 -3.46 3.91 -7.96
C GLN A 44 -4.22 5.13 -8.48
N TYR A 45 -4.89 5.88 -7.60
CA TYR A 45 -5.66 7.05 -8.01
C TYR A 45 -4.76 8.13 -8.61
N ALA A 46 -3.60 8.39 -7.99
CA ALA A 46 -2.66 9.39 -8.48
C ALA A 46 -2.19 9.08 -9.91
N PHE A 47 -1.85 7.81 -10.20
CA PHE A 47 -1.44 7.41 -11.55
C PHE A 47 -2.59 7.44 -12.56
N ASP A 48 -3.81 7.09 -12.15
CA ASP A 48 -4.98 7.16 -13.04
C ASP A 48 -5.29 8.61 -13.46
N ILE A 49 -5.18 9.56 -12.53
CA ILE A 49 -5.32 11.00 -12.81
C ILE A 49 -4.15 11.50 -13.66
N ALA A 50 -2.91 11.16 -13.31
CA ALA A 50 -1.72 11.62 -14.03
C ALA A 50 -1.68 11.18 -15.51
N ARG A 51 -2.32 10.05 -15.85
CA ARG A 51 -2.47 9.58 -17.25
C ARG A 51 -3.48 10.39 -18.05
N GLN A 52 -4.49 10.95 -17.39
CA GLN A 52 -5.61 11.62 -18.06
C GLN A 52 -5.42 13.13 -18.14
N TYR A 53 -4.75 13.72 -17.16
CA TYR A 53 -4.66 15.16 -17.00
C TYR A 53 -3.23 15.63 -16.72
N ASP A 54 -2.83 16.71 -17.38
CA ASP A 54 -1.55 17.37 -17.14
C ASP A 54 -1.66 18.39 -16.00
N GLN A 55 -1.86 17.89 -14.78
CA GLN A 55 -1.91 18.70 -13.56
C GLN A 55 -0.55 18.72 -12.84
N PRO A 56 -0.23 19.76 -12.06
CA PRO A 56 0.94 19.74 -11.18
C PRO A 56 0.93 18.51 -10.25
N ALA A 57 2.08 17.87 -10.06
CA ALA A 57 2.19 16.64 -9.27
C ALA A 57 1.64 16.80 -7.84
N SER A 58 1.82 17.98 -7.24
CA SER A 58 1.28 18.32 -5.93
C SER A 58 -0.25 18.36 -5.88
N GLN A 59 -0.91 18.85 -6.93
CA GLN A 59 -2.37 18.82 -7.03
C GLN A 59 -2.90 17.40 -7.17
N ILE A 60 -2.18 16.54 -7.90
CA ILE A 60 -2.54 15.12 -8.03
C ILE A 60 -2.38 14.40 -6.70
N ALA A 61 -1.29 14.65 -5.97
CA ALA A 61 -1.07 14.08 -4.64
C ALA A 61 -2.16 14.52 -3.64
N GLU A 62 -2.54 15.80 -3.64
CA GLU A 62 -3.63 16.32 -2.81
C GLU A 62 -4.98 15.66 -3.15
N ALA A 63 -5.30 15.56 -4.45
CA ALA A 63 -6.53 14.91 -4.91
C ALA A 63 -6.56 13.42 -4.52
N ALA A 64 -5.44 12.71 -4.64
CA ALA A 64 -5.34 11.29 -4.29
C ALA A 64 -5.50 11.06 -2.78
N LEU A 65 -4.92 11.93 -1.94
CA LEU A 65 -5.16 11.89 -0.50
C LEU A 65 -6.63 12.13 -0.15
N GLY A 66 -7.27 13.12 -0.78
CA GLY A 66 -8.69 13.40 -0.56
C GLY A 66 -9.59 12.24 -0.99
N TYR A 67 -9.29 11.62 -2.14
CA TYR A 67 -10.03 10.45 -2.62
C TYR A 67 -9.91 9.24 -1.68
N CYS A 68 -8.72 9.01 -1.13
CA CYS A 68 -8.43 7.86 -0.28
C CYS A 68 -8.62 8.13 1.23
N ASP A 69 -9.27 9.23 1.62
CA ASP A 69 -9.38 9.70 3.01
C ASP A 69 -9.92 8.62 3.97
N GLN A 70 -10.91 7.82 3.54
CA GLN A 70 -11.46 6.75 4.37
C GLN A 70 -10.44 5.67 4.74
N LYS A 71 -9.55 5.29 3.80
CA LYS A 71 -8.50 4.29 4.05
C LYS A 71 -7.40 4.87 4.93
N ILE A 72 -7.05 6.12 4.68
CA ILE A 72 -6.09 6.90 5.46
C ILE A 72 -6.57 7.00 6.93
N GLU A 73 -7.84 7.36 7.16
CA GLU A 73 -8.39 7.46 8.50
C GLU A 73 -8.54 6.09 9.17
N SER A 74 -8.87 5.03 8.43
CA SER A 74 -8.88 3.67 8.99
C SER A 74 -7.50 3.26 9.53
N PHE A 75 -6.43 3.57 8.79
CA PHE A 75 -5.06 3.36 9.26
C PHE A 75 -4.74 4.22 10.49
N ARG A 76 -5.08 5.51 10.45
CA ARG A 76 -4.84 6.44 11.56
C ARG A 76 -5.52 5.99 12.84
N GLN A 77 -6.80 5.61 12.76
CA GLN A 77 -7.57 5.12 13.89
C GLN A 77 -6.94 3.87 14.49
N TYR A 78 -6.58 2.89 13.65
CA TYR A 78 -5.91 1.68 14.12
C TYR A 78 -4.59 2.00 14.83
N ASN A 79 -3.77 2.89 14.27
CA ASN A 79 -2.49 3.27 14.87
C ASN A 79 -2.70 3.90 16.26
N ARG A 80 -3.70 4.77 16.40
CA ARG A 80 -4.09 5.37 17.68
C ARG A 80 -4.55 4.32 18.70
N GLU A 81 -5.43 3.42 18.29
CA GLU A 81 -5.96 2.34 19.16
C GLU A 81 -4.83 1.45 19.68
N MET A 82 -3.93 1.02 18.79
CA MET A 82 -2.79 0.18 19.17
C MET A 82 -1.79 0.91 20.07
N SER A 83 -1.57 2.21 19.86
CA SER A 83 -0.65 3.02 20.67
C SER A 83 -1.05 3.11 22.14
N VAL A 84 -2.33 2.88 22.45
CA VAL A 84 -2.86 2.95 23.82
C VAL A 84 -3.45 1.64 24.32
N ALA A 85 -3.35 0.55 23.55
CA ALA A 85 -4.00 -0.72 23.85
C ALA A 85 -3.61 -1.28 25.23
N ASN A 86 -2.35 -1.06 25.63
CA ASN A 86 -1.79 -1.59 26.88
C ASN A 86 -1.68 -0.54 28.00
N ILE A 87 -2.23 0.67 27.81
CA ILE A 87 -2.18 1.73 28.82
C ILE A 87 -3.56 1.83 29.49
N PRO A 88 -3.70 1.52 30.79
CA PRO A 88 -5.00 1.58 31.45
C PRO A 88 -5.56 3.01 31.55
N GLN A 89 -6.80 3.18 32.01
CA GLN A 89 -7.48 4.48 32.13
C GLN A 89 -7.86 4.83 33.58
N SER A 90 -7.20 4.21 34.56
CA SER A 90 -7.66 4.19 35.95
C SER A 90 -7.24 5.41 36.77
N ASN A 91 -6.19 6.12 36.37
CA ASN A 91 -5.68 7.27 37.11
C ASN A 91 -5.06 8.35 36.21
N LEU A 92 -4.79 9.52 36.80
CA LEU A 92 -4.25 10.70 36.10
C LEU A 92 -2.91 10.43 35.40
N ARG A 93 -2.04 9.60 36.01
CA ARG A 93 -0.75 9.25 35.41
C ARG A 93 -0.97 8.44 34.13
N GLU A 94 -1.88 7.48 34.15
CA GLU A 94 -2.19 6.65 32.99
C GLU A 94 -2.90 7.44 31.88
N LEU A 95 -3.83 8.33 32.22
CA LEU A 95 -4.43 9.25 31.24
C LEU A 95 -3.38 10.14 30.57
N SER A 96 -2.40 10.61 31.34
CA SER A 96 -1.26 11.39 30.81
C SER A 96 -0.41 10.55 29.84
N LEU A 97 -0.10 9.30 30.19
CA LEU A 97 0.62 8.37 29.31
C LEU A 97 -0.15 8.07 28.02
N ARG A 98 -1.48 7.87 28.10
CA ARG A 98 -2.34 7.71 26.92
C ARG A 98 -2.29 8.95 26.02
N GLY A 99 -2.38 10.14 26.59
CA GLY A 99 -2.27 11.40 25.84
C GLY A 99 -0.94 11.52 25.10
N ALA A 100 0.17 11.22 25.77
CA ALA A 100 1.50 11.23 25.15
C ALA A 100 1.61 10.19 24.01
N ALA A 101 1.08 8.99 24.20
CA ALA A 101 1.10 7.94 23.18
C ALA A 101 0.25 8.31 21.94
N LEU A 102 -0.94 8.87 22.13
CA LEU A 102 -1.77 9.35 21.02
C LEU A 102 -1.12 10.50 20.26
N TYR A 103 -0.48 11.43 20.97
CA TYR A 103 0.27 12.52 20.35
C TYR A 103 1.41 11.98 19.48
N ALA A 104 2.20 11.04 20.00
CA ALA A 104 3.27 10.41 19.22
C ALA A 104 2.74 9.66 17.99
N ALA A 105 1.61 8.95 18.11
CA ALA A 105 0.98 8.26 17.00
C ALA A 105 0.52 9.20 15.88
N ASP A 106 -0.05 10.36 16.25
CA ASP A 106 -0.43 11.40 15.29
C ASP A 106 0.78 12.02 14.59
N GLN A 107 1.90 12.22 15.30
CA GLN A 107 3.14 12.70 14.69
C GLN A 107 3.68 11.70 13.66
N GLN A 108 3.76 10.41 14.02
CA GLN A 108 4.19 9.36 13.10
C GLN A 108 3.30 9.26 11.87
N PHE A 109 1.98 9.37 12.06
CA PHE A 109 1.03 9.39 10.95
C PHE A 109 1.24 10.61 10.04
N HIS A 110 1.48 11.79 10.62
CA HIS A 110 1.78 13.00 9.86
C HIS A 110 3.04 12.85 9.00
N ASP A 111 4.12 12.34 9.58
CA ASP A 111 5.38 12.10 8.87
C ASP A 111 5.20 11.08 7.74
N LEU A 112 4.44 10.01 7.99
CA LEU A 112 4.12 9.02 6.96
C LEU A 112 3.31 9.64 5.82
N LYS A 113 2.28 10.44 6.13
CA LYS A 113 1.47 11.14 5.12
C LYS A 113 2.33 12.08 4.26
N LEU A 114 3.25 12.82 4.86
CA LEU A 114 4.22 13.65 4.12
C LEU A 114 5.13 12.82 3.23
N SER A 115 5.56 11.65 3.67
CA SER A 115 6.38 10.74 2.85
C SER A 115 5.62 10.20 1.65
N TRP A 116 4.33 9.86 1.80
CA TRP A 116 3.48 9.45 0.70
C TRP A 116 3.33 10.56 -0.34
N ILE A 117 3.08 11.80 0.08
CA ILE A 117 2.99 12.95 -0.84
C ILE A 117 4.27 13.05 -1.68
N LYS A 118 5.43 13.07 -1.03
CA LYS A 118 6.73 13.19 -1.71
C LYS A 118 6.99 12.04 -2.67
N ASP A 119 6.64 10.81 -2.27
CA ASP A 119 6.81 9.61 -3.10
C ASP A 119 5.96 9.69 -4.38
N ILE A 120 4.69 10.09 -4.27
CA ILE A 120 3.80 10.24 -5.42
C ILE A 120 4.24 11.37 -6.34
N GLU A 121 4.58 12.53 -5.77
CA GLU A 121 5.07 13.67 -6.55
C GLU A 121 6.31 13.28 -7.35
N TYR A 122 7.26 12.62 -6.70
CA TYR A 122 8.46 12.08 -7.33
C TYR A 122 8.12 11.10 -8.47
N LYS A 123 7.25 10.12 -8.21
CA LYS A 123 6.83 9.11 -9.18
C LYS A 123 6.18 9.72 -10.42
N ILE A 124 5.30 10.71 -10.25
CA ILE A 124 4.62 11.41 -11.35
C ILE A 124 5.63 12.19 -12.20
N LEU A 125 6.49 12.97 -11.55
CA LEU A 125 7.53 13.74 -12.24
C LEU A 125 8.45 12.81 -13.03
N LYS A 126 8.87 11.71 -12.42
CA LYS A 126 9.75 10.74 -13.08
C LYS A 126 9.10 10.03 -14.25
N HIS A 127 7.81 9.71 -14.14
CA HIS A 127 7.04 9.12 -15.24
C HIS A 127 6.97 10.08 -16.43
N ARG A 128 6.72 11.37 -16.19
CA ARG A 128 6.65 12.39 -17.23
C ARG A 128 7.97 12.57 -17.97
N GLU A 129 9.08 12.65 -17.23
CA GLU A 129 10.43 12.70 -17.80
C GLU A 129 10.73 11.52 -18.74
N ALA A 130 10.24 10.32 -18.41
CA ALA A 130 10.49 9.11 -19.20
C ALA A 130 9.62 9.02 -20.47
N THR A 131 8.55 9.81 -20.55
CA THR A 131 7.60 9.83 -21.69
C THR A 131 7.80 10.99 -22.65
N GLN A 132 8.72 11.91 -22.34
CA GLN A 132 9.17 13.00 -23.20
C GLN A 132 10.30 12.56 -24.13
#